data_AF-A0A2I0QEP7-F1
#
_entry.id   AF-A0A2I0QEP7-F1
#
_cell.length_a   1.000
_cell.length_b   1.000
_cell.length_c   1.000
_cell.angle_alpha   90.00
_cell.angle_beta   90.00
_cell.angle_gamma   90.00
#
_symmetry.space_group_name_H-M   'P 1'
#
loop_
_entity.id
_entity.type
_entity.pdbx_description
1 polymer ?
#
loop_
_entity_poly.entity_id
_entity_poly.type
_entity_poly.pdbx_seq_one_letter_code
_entity_poly.pdbx_strand_id
1 'polypeptide(L)'
;MSRCLRVRLIKRTFLYDKKIKRNDYTPKTRNKIIAGVFNNLKIMDKRGTGFLRIREDMEKWELPPPEFEERLGWFVIKFRNPNVERVIETYKFDLNERQKKTIEYIKVHKKITTNDYMKIIVNLLTFYIVSKFTSIVIFLKKVSKITIAI
;
A
#
# COMPACT_ATOMS: atom_id res chain seq x y z
N MET A 1 -19.88 24.87 -25.44
CA MET A 1 -20.34 24.92 -24.03
C MET A 1 -19.54 24.04 -23.03
N SER A 2 -18.63 23.16 -23.48
CA SER A 2 -18.05 22.07 -22.65
C SER A 2 -16.74 22.41 -21.89
N ARG A 3 -16.01 23.46 -22.29
CA ARG A 3 -14.76 23.87 -21.61
C ARG A 3 -14.99 24.57 -20.25
N CYS A 4 -16.10 25.30 -20.10
CA CYS A 4 -16.38 26.10 -18.90
C CYS A 4 -16.75 25.22 -17.67
N LEU A 5 -17.54 24.16 -17.88
CA LEU A 5 -17.89 23.19 -16.83
C LEU A 5 -16.66 22.42 -16.31
N ARG A 6 -15.72 22.07 -17.21
CA ARG A 6 -14.50 21.33 -16.85
C ARG A 6 -13.60 22.15 -15.91
N VAL A 7 -13.38 23.43 -16.20
CA VAL A 7 -12.59 24.31 -15.32
C VAL A 7 -13.28 24.54 -13.98
N ARG A 8 -14.62 24.65 -13.96
CA ARG A 8 -15.41 24.85 -12.74
C ARG A 8 -15.38 23.63 -11.82
N LEU A 9 -15.47 22.42 -12.38
CA LEU A 9 -15.38 21.17 -11.62
C LEU A 9 -13.98 20.97 -11.03
N ILE A 10 -12.92 21.22 -11.80
CA ILE A 10 -11.52 21.10 -11.32
C ILE A 10 -11.23 22.11 -10.20
N LYS A 11 -11.72 23.35 -10.31
CA LYS A 11 -11.58 24.34 -9.21
C LYS A 11 -12.33 23.92 -7.95
N ARG A 12 -13.49 23.27 -8.10
CA ARG A 12 -14.33 22.82 -6.97
C ARG A 12 -13.69 21.66 -6.21
N THR A 13 -13.12 20.68 -6.92
CA THR A 13 -12.44 19.52 -6.29
C THR A 13 -11.19 19.96 -5.52
N PHE A 14 -10.40 20.89 -6.08
CA PHE A 14 -9.21 21.42 -5.41
C PHE A 14 -9.56 22.23 -4.13
N LEU A 15 -10.71 22.92 -4.12
CA LEU A 15 -11.17 23.66 -2.95
C LEU A 15 -11.60 22.74 -1.81
N TYR A 16 -12.13 21.55 -2.11
CA TYR A 16 -12.70 20.65 -1.11
C TYR A 16 -11.62 19.93 -0.28
N ASP A 17 -10.53 19.49 -0.93
CA ASP A 17 -9.36 18.91 -0.24
C ASP A 17 -8.75 19.91 0.76
N LYS A 18 -8.62 21.19 0.37
CA LYS A 18 -8.10 22.24 1.27
C LYS A 18 -8.96 22.47 2.52
N LYS A 19 -10.29 22.31 2.42
CA LYS A 19 -11.22 22.47 3.55
C LYS A 19 -11.14 21.31 4.54
N ILE A 20 -11.03 20.09 4.03
CA ILE A 20 -10.89 18.88 4.86
C ILE A 20 -9.59 18.94 5.67
N LYS A 21 -8.49 19.35 5.03
CA LYS A 21 -7.18 19.50 5.71
C LYS A 21 -7.20 20.53 6.83
N ARG A 22 -7.97 21.61 6.68
CA ARG A 22 -8.10 22.69 7.67
C ARG A 22 -9.20 22.44 8.72
N ASN A 23 -9.89 21.31 8.67
CA ASN A 23 -11.08 21.01 9.46
C ASN A 23 -12.22 22.05 9.33
N ASP A 24 -12.19 22.87 8.29
CA ASP A 24 -13.17 23.92 8.02
C ASP A 24 -14.23 23.39 7.04
N TYR A 25 -14.98 22.38 7.48
CA TYR A 25 -16.05 21.78 6.69
C TYR A 25 -17.28 21.47 7.54
N THR A 26 -18.45 21.71 6.95
CA THR A 26 -19.74 21.28 7.53
C THR A 26 -20.06 19.87 7.05
N PRO A 27 -20.18 18.87 7.95
CA PRO A 27 -20.55 17.51 7.55
C PRO A 27 -21.95 17.49 6.94
N LYS A 28 -22.06 17.08 5.68
CA LYS A 28 -23.36 16.90 5.00
C LYS A 28 -23.53 15.44 4.59
N THR A 29 -24.77 14.96 4.67
CA THR A 29 -25.13 13.59 4.31
C THR A 29 -25.90 13.62 3.00
N ARG A 30 -25.50 12.80 2.03
CA ARG A 30 -26.24 12.64 0.77
C ARG A 30 -27.57 11.92 1.00
N ASN A 31 -27.57 10.85 1.80
CA ASN A 31 -28.77 10.11 2.17
C ASN A 31 -28.91 10.03 3.71
N LYS A 32 -29.88 10.77 4.25
CA LYS A 32 -30.12 10.86 5.70
C LYS A 32 -30.66 9.56 6.31
N ILE A 33 -31.42 8.78 5.55
CA ILE A 33 -32.04 7.53 6.03
C ILE A 33 -30.95 6.50 6.31
N ILE A 34 -30.05 6.28 5.34
CA ILE A 34 -28.93 5.34 5.49
C ILE A 34 -28.03 5.74 6.67
N ALA A 35 -27.70 7.03 6.79
CA ALA A 35 -26.90 7.51 7.92
C ALA A 35 -27.63 7.35 9.27
N GLY A 36 -28.94 7.56 9.30
CA GLY A 36 -29.77 7.32 10.48
C GLY A 36 -29.74 5.85 10.92
N VAL A 37 -29.89 4.92 9.97
CA VAL A 37 -29.81 3.47 10.25
C VAL A 37 -28.43 3.12 10.84
N PHE A 38 -27.33 3.54 10.22
CA PHE A 38 -26.00 3.25 10.73
C PHE A 38 -25.71 3.89 12.11
N ASN A 39 -26.24 5.09 12.34
CA ASN A 39 -26.15 5.76 13.63
C ASN A 39 -26.94 5.01 14.71
N ASN A 40 -28.15 4.54 14.39
CA ASN A 40 -28.98 3.77 15.31
C ASN A 40 -28.35 2.41 15.66
N LEU A 41 -27.70 1.77 14.68
CA LEU A 41 -26.95 0.54 14.88
C LEU A 41 -25.60 0.75 15.59
N LYS A 42 -25.20 2.00 15.87
CA LYS A 42 -23.89 2.36 16.46
C LYS A 42 -22.69 1.86 15.67
N ILE A 43 -22.84 1.67 14.36
CA ILE A 43 -21.76 1.24 13.45
C ILE A 43 -21.00 2.47 12.89
N MET A 44 -21.58 3.67 13.05
CA MET A 44 -20.98 4.93 12.61
C MET A 44 -20.77 5.88 13.78
N ASP A 45 -19.66 6.61 13.74
CA ASP A 45 -19.38 7.72 14.63
C ASP A 45 -20.33 8.91 14.43
N LYS A 46 -20.32 9.83 15.40
CA LYS A 46 -20.95 11.15 15.23
C LYS A 46 -20.48 11.77 13.92
N ARG A 47 -21.44 12.30 13.15
CA ARG A 47 -21.18 12.78 11.80
C ARG A 47 -20.05 13.81 11.78
N GLY A 48 -18.98 13.53 11.03
CA GLY A 48 -17.86 14.45 10.85
C GLY A 48 -16.68 14.24 11.81
N THR A 49 -16.85 13.48 12.91
CA THR A 49 -15.75 13.21 13.86
C THR A 49 -14.83 12.09 13.38
N GLY A 50 -15.32 11.16 12.56
CA GLY A 50 -14.54 10.02 12.09
C GLY A 50 -13.26 10.41 11.32
N PHE A 51 -13.30 11.48 10.52
CA PHE A 51 -12.10 11.95 9.80
C PHE A 51 -11.03 12.54 10.73
N LEU A 52 -11.45 13.17 11.83
CA LEU A 52 -10.55 13.69 12.85
C LEU A 52 -9.86 12.53 13.56
N ARG A 53 -10.64 11.56 14.04
CA ARG A 53 -10.14 10.37 14.71
C ARG A 53 -9.16 9.57 13.86
N ILE A 54 -9.48 9.33 12.58
CA ILE A 54 -8.55 8.65 11.67
C ILE A 54 -7.21 9.39 11.60
N ARG A 55 -7.22 10.73 11.57
CA ARG A 55 -5.99 11.53 11.49
C ARG A 55 -5.20 11.47 12.80
N GLU A 56 -5.88 11.64 13.93
CA GLU A 56 -5.31 11.55 15.27
C GLU A 56 -4.70 10.18 15.52
N ASP A 57 -5.41 9.10 15.14
CA ASP A 57 -4.91 7.73 15.25
C ASP A 57 -3.67 7.54 14.37
N MET A 58 -3.71 7.98 13.11
CA MET A 58 -2.54 7.86 12.23
C MET A 58 -1.33 8.64 12.74
N GLU A 59 -1.54 9.84 13.26
CA GLU A 59 -0.48 10.64 13.88
C GLU A 59 0.08 9.96 15.14
N LYS A 60 -0.79 9.41 15.99
CA LYS A 60 -0.40 8.65 17.19
C LYS A 60 0.46 7.41 16.86
N TRP A 61 0.19 6.76 15.74
CA TRP A 61 0.93 5.59 15.27
C TRP A 61 2.09 5.95 14.32
N GLU A 62 2.45 7.23 14.20
CA GLU A 62 3.51 7.73 13.31
C GLU A 62 3.33 7.29 11.84
N LEU A 63 2.07 7.10 11.41
CA LEU A 63 1.70 6.74 10.05
C LEU A 63 1.55 7.98 9.17
N PRO A 64 1.87 7.90 7.86
CA PRO A 64 1.68 9.01 6.95
C PRO A 64 0.19 9.37 6.85
N PRO A 65 -0.19 10.66 6.89
CA PRO A 65 -1.58 11.07 6.93
C PRO A 65 -2.35 10.63 5.68
N PRO A 66 -3.69 10.47 5.78
CA PRO A 66 -4.51 10.02 4.66
C PRO A 66 -4.58 11.08 3.57
N GLU A 67 -4.48 10.66 2.31
CA GLU A 67 -4.61 11.54 1.15
C GLU A 67 -6.07 11.56 0.67
N PHE A 68 -6.62 12.77 0.50
CA PHE A 68 -7.99 12.96 0.04
C PHE A 68 -7.98 13.50 -1.39
N GLU A 69 -8.64 12.79 -2.30
CA GLU A 69 -8.76 13.21 -3.70
C GLU A 69 -10.21 13.13 -4.16
N GLU A 70 -10.74 14.23 -4.70
CA GLU A 70 -12.03 14.22 -5.40
C GLU A 70 -11.79 14.15 -6.91
N ARG A 71 -12.26 13.07 -7.56
CA ARG A 71 -12.09 12.79 -8.99
C ARG A 71 -13.46 12.67 -9.63
N LEU A 72 -13.87 13.64 -10.45
CA LEU A 72 -15.08 13.57 -11.30
C LEU A 72 -16.32 12.92 -10.63
N GLY A 73 -16.63 13.31 -9.38
CA GLY A 73 -17.78 12.81 -8.60
C GLY A 73 -17.47 11.69 -7.62
N TRP A 74 -16.29 11.08 -7.73
CA TRP A 74 -15.76 10.10 -6.78
C TRP A 74 -14.92 10.79 -5.71
N PHE A 75 -15.07 10.34 -4.48
CA PHE A 75 -14.22 10.74 -3.37
C PHE A 75 -13.33 9.56 -2.99
N VAL A 76 -12.02 9.74 -3.11
CA VAL A 76 -11.01 8.71 -2.87
C VAL A 76 -10.22 9.09 -1.63
N ILE A 77 -10.06 8.13 -0.73
CA ILE A 77 -9.20 8.23 0.44
C ILE A 77 -8.09 7.20 0.25
N LYS A 78 -6.83 7.62 0.31
CA LYS A 78 -5.68 6.73 0.21
C LYS A 78 -4.95 6.67 1.55
N PHE A 79 -4.82 5.46 2.06
CA PHE A 79 -3.97 5.15 3.21
C PHE A 79 -2.67 4.56 2.68
N ARG A 80 -1.54 5.20 3.00
CA ARG A 80 -0.22 4.67 2.68
C ARG A 80 0.30 3.89 3.87
N ASN A 81 0.64 2.63 3.68
CA ASN A 81 1.31 1.86 4.71
C ASN A 81 2.84 2.02 4.53
N PRO A 82 3.56 2.62 5.49
CA PRO A 82 5.00 2.82 5.39
C PRO A 82 5.77 1.49 5.42
N ASN A 83 5.21 0.45 6.05
CA ASN A 83 5.85 -0.87 6.22
C ASN A 83 5.70 -1.79 4.99
N VAL A 84 5.34 -1.25 3.83
CA VAL A 84 5.32 -2.01 2.56
C VAL A 84 6.62 -1.81 1.77
N GLU A 85 7.70 -1.39 2.41
CA GLU A 85 8.97 -2.01 2.08
C GLU A 85 8.84 -3.48 2.46
N ARG A 86 8.52 -4.31 1.46
CA ARG A 86 8.46 -5.77 1.57
C ARG A 86 9.86 -6.33 1.82
N VAL A 87 10.49 -5.91 2.92
CA VAL A 87 11.60 -6.63 3.52
C VAL A 87 10.97 -7.96 3.90
N ILE A 88 11.36 -9.00 3.17
CA ILE A 88 10.98 -10.37 3.47
C ILE A 88 11.33 -10.55 4.95
N GLU A 89 10.29 -10.64 5.78
CA GLU A 89 10.41 -10.94 7.20
C GLU A 89 10.93 -12.38 7.29
N THR A 90 12.23 -12.53 7.11
CA THR A 90 12.97 -13.80 7.08
C THR A 90 12.77 -14.60 8.36
N TYR A 91 12.24 -13.98 9.42
CA TYR A 91 11.95 -14.61 10.70
C TYR A 91 10.67 -15.46 10.70
N LYS A 92 9.76 -15.29 9.73
CA LYS A 92 8.50 -16.07 9.64
C LYS A 92 8.65 -17.40 8.91
N PHE A 93 9.76 -17.62 8.22
CA PHE A 93 9.98 -18.81 7.42
C PHE A 93 11.23 -19.54 7.92
N ASP A 94 11.12 -20.85 8.10
CA ASP A 94 12.26 -21.70 8.44
C ASP A 94 13.12 -21.91 7.17
N LEU A 95 13.94 -20.89 6.88
CA LEU A 95 14.71 -20.79 5.64
C LEU A 95 16.04 -21.54 5.78
N ASN A 96 16.37 -22.30 4.74
CA ASN A 96 17.66 -22.96 4.65
C ASN A 96 18.79 -21.90 4.49
N GLU A 97 20.02 -22.20 4.91
CA GLU A 97 21.15 -21.25 4.91
C GLU A 97 21.38 -20.60 3.55
N ARG A 98 21.18 -21.36 2.46
CA ARG A 98 21.30 -20.86 1.08
C ARG A 98 20.24 -19.81 0.74
N GLN A 99 19.01 -20.01 1.21
CA GLN A 99 17.91 -19.06 1.03
C GLN A 99 18.16 -17.79 1.84
N LYS A 100 18.70 -17.91 3.07
CA LYS A 100 19.09 -16.76 3.90
C LYS A 100 20.13 -15.88 3.19
N LYS A 101 21.23 -16.47 2.69
CA LYS A 101 22.26 -15.76 1.91
C LYS A 101 21.69 -15.08 0.66
N THR A 102 20.75 -15.75 -0.01
CA THR A 102 20.11 -15.21 -1.21
C THR A 102 19.25 -13.98 -0.87
N ILE A 103 18.51 -14.03 0.24
CA ILE A 103 17.67 -12.90 0.67
C ILE A 103 18.54 -11.72 1.11
N GLU A 104 19.66 -11.97 1.78
CA GLU A 104 20.63 -10.93 2.16
C GLU A 104 21.20 -10.22 0.93
N TYR A 105 21.58 -10.97 -0.10
CA TYR A 105 22.01 -10.41 -1.37
C TYR A 105 20.90 -9.58 -2.06
N ILE A 106 19.66 -10.07 -2.06
CA ILE A 106 18.50 -9.37 -2.64
C ILE A 106 18.19 -8.08 -1.88
N LYS A 107 18.35 -8.05 -0.54
CA LYS A 107 18.15 -6.84 0.27
C LYS A 107 19.10 -5.71 -0.19
N VAL A 108 20.33 -6.05 -0.55
CA VAL A 108 21.34 -5.08 -0.99
C VAL A 108 21.17 -4.71 -2.46
N HIS A 109 21.04 -5.70 -3.36
CA HIS A 109 21.12 -5.47 -4.81
C HIS A 109 19.76 -5.31 -5.51
N LYS A 110 18.64 -5.61 -4.82
CA LYS A 110 17.24 -5.54 -5.31
C LYS A 110 16.90 -6.42 -6.52
N LYS A 111 17.90 -7.03 -7.15
CA LYS A 111 17.82 -7.95 -8.28
C LYS A 111 18.80 -9.09 -8.07
N ILE A 112 18.47 -10.26 -8.61
CA ILE A 112 19.37 -11.41 -8.63
C ILE A 112 19.26 -12.06 -10.00
N THR A 113 20.39 -12.32 -10.64
CA THR A 113 20.47 -13.14 -11.86
C THR A 113 20.88 -14.56 -11.51
N THR A 114 20.68 -15.50 -12.43
CA THR A 114 21.12 -16.90 -12.26
C THR A 114 22.62 -16.99 -12.00
N ASN A 115 23.42 -16.12 -12.65
CA ASN A 115 24.87 -16.04 -12.44
C ASN A 115 25.23 -15.56 -11.03
N ASP A 116 24.51 -14.57 -10.50
CA ASP A 116 24.75 -14.07 -9.14
C ASP A 116 24.39 -15.14 -8.11
N TYR A 117 23.30 -15.87 -8.33
CA TYR A 117 22.90 -16.98 -7.47
C TYR A 117 23.92 -18.14 -7.48
N MET A 118 24.53 -18.44 -8.63
CA MET A 118 25.61 -19.42 -8.73
C MET A 118 26.87 -19.01 -7.95
N LYS A 119 27.22 -17.72 -7.93
CA LYS A 119 28.35 -17.23 -7.12
C LYS A 119 28.09 -17.37 -5.62
N ILE A 120 26.84 -17.23 -5.18
CA ILE A 120 26.45 -17.35 -3.76
C ILE A 120 26.49 -18.81 -3.30
N ILE A 121 26.21 -19.77 -4.19
CA ILE A 121 26.14 -21.20 -3.89
C ILE A 121 27.37 -21.89 -4.47
N VAL A 122 28.46 -21.86 -3.70
CA VAL A 122 29.81 -22.26 -4.09
C VAL A 122 29.95 -23.73 -4.55
N ASN A 123 28.95 -24.62 -4.41
CA ASN A 123 29.16 -26.02 -4.75
C ASN A 123 27.89 -26.83 -5.06
N LEU A 124 27.44 -26.86 -6.32
CA LEU A 124 26.48 -27.85 -6.83
C LEU A 124 26.61 -28.07 -8.35
N LEU A 125 26.32 -29.28 -8.81
CA LEU A 125 26.13 -29.63 -10.23
C LEU A 125 25.11 -28.69 -10.89
N THR A 126 25.46 -28.16 -12.06
CA THR A 126 24.70 -27.13 -12.81
C THR A 126 23.21 -27.47 -13.01
N PHE A 127 22.88 -28.75 -13.19
CA PHE A 127 21.49 -29.23 -13.38
C PHE A 127 20.62 -29.10 -12.12
N TYR A 128 21.18 -29.35 -10.93
CA TYR A 128 20.45 -29.25 -9.65
C TYR A 128 20.15 -27.79 -9.29
N ILE A 129 20.93 -26.84 -9.83
CA ILE A 129 20.81 -25.41 -9.56
C ILE A 129 19.57 -24.83 -10.25
N VAL A 130 19.32 -25.18 -11.52
CA VAL A 130 18.19 -24.61 -12.29
C VAL A 130 16.85 -24.98 -11.65
N SER A 131 16.67 -26.24 -11.26
CA SER A 131 15.45 -26.72 -10.58
C SER A 131 15.24 -26.08 -9.19
N LYS A 132 16.33 -25.82 -8.45
CA LYS A 132 16.25 -25.19 -7.13
C LYS A 132 16.07 -23.66 -7.22
N PHE A 133 16.64 -23.04 -8.26
CA PHE A 133 16.43 -21.64 -8.58
C PHE A 133 14.98 -21.38 -9.01
N THR A 134 14.39 -22.21 -9.88
CA THR A 134 12.95 -22.08 -10.22
C THR A 134 12.06 -22.20 -8.99
N SER A 135 12.36 -23.12 -8.08
CA SER A 135 11.64 -23.28 -6.80
C SER A 135 11.73 -22.01 -5.91
N ILE A 136 12.90 -21.38 -5.84
CA ILE A 136 13.11 -20.12 -5.11
C ILE A 136 12.45 -18.93 -5.81
N VAL A 137 12.50 -18.86 -7.15
CA VAL A 137 11.81 -17.83 -7.94
C VAL A 137 10.30 -17.94 -7.76
N ILE A 138 9.74 -19.15 -7.75
CA ILE A 138 8.31 -19.40 -7.48
C ILE A 138 7.95 -18.95 -6.05
N PHE A 139 8.77 -19.30 -5.06
CA PHE A 139 8.59 -18.86 -3.67
C PHE A 139 8.66 -17.32 -3.54
N LEU A 140 9.66 -16.70 -4.15
CA LEU A 140 9.85 -15.25 -4.13
C LEU A 140 8.72 -14.52 -4.87
N LYS A 141 8.25 -15.02 -6.02
CA LYS A 141 7.08 -14.47 -6.74
C LYS A 141 5.79 -14.58 -5.92
N LYS A 142 5.65 -15.64 -5.11
CA LYS A 142 4.47 -15.87 -4.25
C LYS A 142 4.48 -14.97 -3.01
N VAL A 143 5.67 -14.73 -2.44
CA VAL A 143 5.85 -13.89 -1.22
C VAL A 143 5.97 -12.40 -1.56
N SER A 144 6.44 -12.05 -2.76
CA SER A 144 6.74 -10.68 -3.12
C SER A 144 6.57 -10.45 -4.63
N LYS A 145 5.94 -9.33 -5.03
CA LYS A 145 5.92 -8.90 -6.44
C LYS A 145 7.30 -8.34 -6.82
N ILE A 146 8.35 -9.16 -6.69
CA ILE A 146 9.72 -8.82 -7.13
C ILE A 146 9.83 -9.20 -8.61
N THR A 147 10.32 -8.27 -9.41
CA THR A 147 10.63 -8.48 -10.83
C THR A 147 11.93 -9.26 -10.93
N ILE A 148 11.82 -10.58 -10.98
CA ILE A 148 12.96 -11.48 -11.21
C ILE A 148 13.17 -11.53 -12.72
N ALA A 149 14.31 -11.01 -13.19
CA ALA A 149 14.75 -11.21 -14.56
C ALA A 149 15.23 -12.67 -14.66
N ILE A 150 14.47 -13.47 -15.43
CA ILE A 150 14.79 -14.86 -15.75
C ILE A 150 15.81 -14.85 -16.87
#